data_AF-A0A918RFK6-F1
#
_entry.id   AF-A0A918RFK6-F1
#
_cell.length_a   1.000
_cell.length_b   1.000
_cell.length_c   1.000
_cell.angle_alpha   90.00
_cell.angle_beta   90.00
_cell.angle_gamma   90.00
#
_symmetry.space_group_name_H-M   'P 1'
#
loop_
_entity.id
_entity.type
_entity.pdbx_description
1 polymer ?
#
loop_
_entity_poly.entity_id
_entity_poly.type
_entity_poly.pdbx_seq_one_letter_code
_entity_poly.pdbx_strand_id
1 'polypeptide(L)' 'MAAQTKAERTAANRRAHFERRQIEAAGRGPRGLAELWMERARAVAAARERDGDKEAWSDLARSVAAWVSRYDA' A
#
# COMPACT_ATOMS: atom_id res chain seq x y z
N MET A 1 3.38 -23.12 -23.26
CA MET A 1 3.45 -22.10 -22.18
C MET A 1 3.16 -20.75 -22.83
N ALA A 2 1.97 -20.18 -22.64
CA ALA A 2 1.66 -18.86 -23.19
C ALA A 2 2.64 -17.83 -22.62
N ALA A 3 3.27 -17.04 -23.48
CA ALA A 3 4.19 -16.00 -23.04
C ALA A 3 3.43 -14.93 -22.24
N GLN A 4 3.85 -14.66 -21.00
CA GLN A 4 3.24 -13.61 -20.18
C GLN A 4 3.27 -12.27 -20.91
N THR A 5 2.14 -11.59 -20.89
CA THR A 5 2.02 -10.22 -21.42
C THR A 5 2.90 -9.25 -20.62
N LYS A 6 3.21 -8.10 -21.21
CA LYS A 6 4.02 -7.05 -20.54
C LYS A 6 3.32 -6.52 -19.27
N ALA A 7 1.99 -6.44 -19.29
CA ALA A 7 1.18 -6.01 -18.14
C ALA A 7 1.29 -7.00 -16.97
N GLU A 8 1.16 -8.31 -17.25
CA GLU A 8 1.29 -9.37 -16.24
C GLU A 8 2.69 -9.40 -15.61
N ARG A 9 3.74 -9.29 -16.44
CA ARG A 9 5.14 -9.18 -15.94
C ARG A 9 5.33 -7.97 -15.03
N THR A 10 4.74 -6.84 -15.38
CA THR A 10 4.84 -5.61 -14.57
C THR A 10 4.13 -5.77 -13.23
N ALA A 11 2.95 -6.38 -13.21
CA ALA A 11 2.22 -6.67 -11.98
C ALA A 11 2.98 -7.67 -11.08
N ALA A 12 3.54 -8.73 -11.67
CA ALA A 12 4.36 -9.70 -10.96
C ALA A 12 5.62 -9.05 -10.34
N ASN A 13 6.32 -8.20 -11.11
CA ASN A 13 7.51 -7.49 -10.61
C ASN A 13 7.17 -6.52 -9.48
N ARG A 14 6.04 -5.79 -9.57
CA ARG A 14 5.58 -4.90 -8.47
C ARG A 14 5.26 -5.68 -7.21
N ARG A 15 4.67 -6.87 -7.35
CA ARG A 15 4.39 -7.76 -6.22
C ARG A 15 5.67 -8.26 -5.57
N ALA A 16 6.60 -8.79 -6.36
CA ALA A 16 7.90 -9.27 -5.87
C ALA A 16 8.70 -8.14 -5.19
N HIS A 17 8.69 -6.94 -5.77
CA HIS A 17 9.34 -5.77 -5.16
C HIS A 17 8.72 -5.41 -3.80
N PHE A 18 7.40 -5.48 -3.69
CA PHE A 18 6.71 -5.22 -2.43
C PHE A 18 6.98 -6.30 -1.38
N GLU A 19 7.02 -7.57 -1.78
CA GLU A 19 7.39 -8.69 -0.90
C GLU A 19 8.81 -8.52 -0.36
N ARG A 20 9.78 -8.13 -1.21
CA ARG A 20 11.15 -7.81 -0.74
C ARG A 20 11.16 -6.67 0.28
N ARG A 21 10.45 -5.57 0.00
CA ARG A 21 10.36 -4.44 0.93
C ARG A 21 9.67 -4.80 2.24
N GLN A 22 8.70 -5.74 2.23
CA GLN A 22 8.10 -6.26 3.46
C GLN A 22 9.12 -7.00 4.32
N ILE A 23 10.01 -7.80 3.74
CA ILE A 23 11.07 -8.49 4.48
C ILE A 23 12.04 -7.48 5.10
N GLU A 24 12.50 -6.48 4.34
CA GLU A 24 13.37 -5.41 4.83
C GLU A 24 12.69 -4.58 5.94
N ALA A 25 11.40 -4.29 5.78
CA ALA A 25 10.60 -3.59 6.77
C ALA A 25 10.37 -4.42 8.04
N ALA A 26 10.15 -5.73 7.91
CA ALA A 26 10.03 -6.65 9.04
C ALA A 26 11.34 -6.72 9.85
N GLY A 27 12.49 -6.60 9.21
CA GLY A 27 13.79 -6.48 9.88
C GLY A 27 13.91 -5.23 10.77
N ARG A 28 13.14 -4.17 10.48
CA ARG A 28 13.02 -2.95 11.32
C ARG A 28 11.89 -3.04 12.35
N GLY A 29 11.28 -4.22 12.50
CA GLY A 29 10.21 -4.51 13.45
C GLY A 29 8.85 -3.90 13.05
N PRO A 30 7.88 -3.89 14.00
CA PRO A 30 6.52 -3.43 13.74
C PRO A 30 6.44 -2.00 13.18
N ARG A 31 7.35 -1.12 13.60
CA ARG A 31 7.45 0.25 13.08
C ARG A 31 7.76 0.28 11.59
N GLY A 32 8.73 -0.52 11.14
CA GLY A 32 9.11 -0.59 9.72
C GLY A 32 7.95 -1.08 8.85
N LEU A 33 7.20 -2.07 9.34
CA LEU A 33 6.00 -2.58 8.65
C LEU A 33 4.90 -1.52 8.57
N ALA A 34 4.64 -0.79 9.65
CA ALA A 34 3.65 0.29 9.66
C ALA A 34 3.99 1.39 8.64
N GLU A 35 5.26 1.83 8.59
CA GLU A 35 5.74 2.81 7.62
C GLU A 35 5.53 2.33 6.17
N LEU A 36 5.87 1.07 5.88
CA LEU A 36 5.70 0.48 4.56
C LEU A 36 4.24 0.41 4.13
N TRP A 37 3.34 0.00 5.03
CA TRP A 37 1.92 -0.07 4.75
C TRP A 37 1.31 1.32 4.53
N MET A 38 1.72 2.32 5.29
CA MET A 38 1.29 3.71 5.07
C MET A 38 1.78 4.29 3.74
N GLU A 39 2.99 3.97 3.31
CA GLU A 39 3.48 4.31 1.97
C GLU A 39 2.60 3.67 0.87
N ARG A 40 2.31 2.38 1.02
CA ARG A 40 1.46 1.66 0.06
C ARG A 40 0.02 2.17 0.04
N ALA A 41 -0.57 2.46 1.19
CA ALA A 41 -1.93 2.98 1.28
C ALA A 41 -2.06 4.32 0.51
N ARG A 42 -1.10 5.23 0.67
CA ARG A 42 -1.04 6.48 -0.09
C ARG A 42 -0.88 6.25 -1.59
N ALA A 43 -0.04 5.31 -2.00
CA ALA A 43 0.13 4.98 -3.41
C ALA A 43 -1.15 4.41 -4.05
N VAL A 44 -1.93 3.63 -3.29
CA VAL A 44 -3.24 3.11 -3.72
C VAL A 44 -4.27 4.24 -3.83
N ALA A 45 -4.35 5.12 -2.83
CA ALA A 45 -5.27 6.27 -2.86
C ALA A 45 -4.98 7.19 -4.06
N ALA A 46 -3.71 7.52 -4.31
CA ALA A 46 -3.29 8.32 -5.47
C ALA A 46 -3.55 7.63 -6.81
N ALA A 47 -3.49 6.30 -6.88
CA ALA A 47 -3.87 5.57 -8.10
C ALA A 47 -5.38 5.67 -8.35
N ARG A 48 -6.18 5.41 -7.32
CA ARG A 48 -7.65 5.47 -7.36
C ARG A 48 -8.17 6.86 -7.74
N GLU A 49 -7.59 7.91 -7.16
CA GLU A 49 -7.91 9.29 -7.49
C GLU A 49 -7.67 9.60 -8.97
N ARG A 50 -6.52 9.17 -9.53
CA ARG A 50 -6.23 9.33 -10.97
C ARG A 50 -7.19 8.56 -11.86
N ASP A 51 -7.72 7.44 -11.38
CA ASP A 51 -8.73 6.63 -12.07
C ASP A 51 -10.16 7.19 -11.88
N GLY A 52 -10.32 8.32 -11.18
CA GLY A 52 -11.58 9.06 -11.03
C GLY A 52 -12.33 8.83 -9.72
N ASP A 53 -11.80 8.00 -8.81
CA ASP A 53 -12.38 7.76 -7.49
C ASP A 53 -11.93 8.84 -6.50
N LYS A 54 -12.78 9.85 -6.34
CA LYS A 54 -12.54 11.01 -5.48
C LYS A 54 -12.63 10.69 -3.98
N GLU A 55 -13.20 9.54 -3.60
CA GLU A 55 -13.39 9.17 -2.19
C GLU A 55 -12.20 8.40 -1.61
N ALA A 56 -11.25 7.97 -2.43
CA ALA A 56 -10.13 7.13 -2.00
C ALA A 56 -9.27 7.76 -0.89
N TRP A 57 -9.06 9.08 -0.93
CA TRP A 57 -8.35 9.80 0.13
C TRP A 57 -9.21 9.97 1.39
N SER A 58 -10.52 10.21 1.24
CA SER A 58 -11.48 10.27 2.35
C SER A 58 -11.53 8.95 3.13
N ASP A 59 -11.53 7.82 2.42
CA ASP A 59 -11.51 6.48 3.02
C ASP A 59 -10.21 6.20 3.78
N LEU A 60 -9.06 6.58 3.21
CA LEU A 60 -7.77 6.47 3.90
C LEU A 60 -7.74 7.35 5.16
N ALA A 61 -8.20 8.60 5.06
CA ALA A 61 -8.24 9.52 6.19
C ALA A 61 -9.12 8.98 7.34
N ARG A 62 -10.32 8.48 7.03
CA ARG A 62 -11.22 7.85 8.03
C ARG A 62 -10.58 6.65 8.69
N SER A 63 -9.88 5.81 7.94
CA SER A 63 -9.20 4.62 8.46
C SER A 63 -8.08 4.99 9.44
N VAL A 64 -7.27 6.00 9.11
CA VAL A 64 -6.20 6.49 10.00
C VAL A 64 -6.78 7.16 11.24
N ALA A 65 -7.80 8.00 11.08
CA ALA A 65 -8.46 8.66 12.20
C ALA A 65 -9.05 7.65 13.19
N ALA A 66 -9.70 6.59 12.70
CA ALA A 66 -10.25 5.53 13.54
C ALA A 66 -9.15 4.79 14.33
N TRP A 67 -7.99 4.55 13.72
CA TRP A 67 -6.85 3.96 14.41
C TRP A 67 -6.31 4.89 15.50
N VAL A 68 -6.10 6.17 15.20
CA VAL A 68 -5.61 7.17 16.16
C VAL A 68 -6.56 7.29 17.36
N SER A 69 -7.86 7.42 17.08
CA SER A 69 -8.90 7.56 18.12
C SER A 69 -8.93 6.39 19.11
N ARG A 70 -8.42 5.20 18.74
CA ARG A 70 -8.35 4.05 19.65
C ARG A 70 -7.31 4.22 20.75
N TYR A 71 -6.26 5.01 20.50
CA TYR A 71 -5.11 5.14 21.38
C TYR A 71 -4.93 6.56 21.94
N ASP A 72 -5.68 7.52 21.44
CA ASP A 72 -5.69 8.93 21.90
C ASP A 72 -6.72 9.19 23.02
N ALA A 73 -7.19 8.14 23.69
CA ALA A 73 -8.21 8.17 24.76
C ALA A 73 -7.59 8.05 26.16
#